data_AF-A0A9D5AEA4-F1
#
_entry.id   AF-A0A9D5AEA4-F1
#
_cell.length_a   1.000
_cell.length_b   1.000
_cell.length_c   1.000
_cell.angle_alpha   90.00
_cell.angle_beta   90.00
_cell.angle_gamma   90.00
#
_symmetry.space_group_name_H-M   'P 1'
#
loop_
_entity.id
_entity.type
_entity.pdbx_description
1 polymer ?
#
loop_
_entity_poly.entity_id
_entity_poly.type
_entity_poly.pdbx_seq_one_letter_code
_entity_poly.pdbx_strand_id
1 'polypeptide(L)'
;MFIILQIYKLSNFMLCCVMNWLCREDEYLVNMEHTVLPSWYQREGYIKAMSNLIEKELKSFDCPKEVMIFFSAHGVPLAYVEEAGDPYKAEMEECVDLIMEELETRKITNAYTLAYQSRVGPVEWLKPYTDVMIVELGKKGVKSLLAVPISFVSEHIETLEEIDVEYKELALESGIEKWGRVPALGCEPSFISDLADAVIESLPYVGAMAVSNVNARQSLVPLGSVEELLATYDSQHRELPSPVIVWQWGLTKSAETWNGRVAMLAVLLLLFFEVTTPDSVFHQWGILMSSLR
;
A
#
# COMPACT_ATOMS: atom_id res chain seq x y z
N MET A 1 -10.68 -0.29 -30.08
CA MET A 1 -11.42 -0.58 -28.85
C MET A 1 -10.51 -1.26 -27.85
N PHE A 2 -10.25 -0.60 -26.72
CA PHE A 2 -9.57 -1.18 -25.57
C PHE A 2 -10.20 -0.63 -24.27
N ILE A 3 -10.12 -1.38 -23.18
CA ILE A 3 -10.66 -1.00 -21.87
C ILE A 3 -9.47 -0.79 -20.93
N ILE A 4 -9.44 0.34 -20.23
CA ILE A 4 -8.43 0.62 -19.21
C ILE A 4 -9.05 0.33 -17.85
N LEU A 5 -8.52 -0.71 -17.19
CA LEU A 5 -8.90 -1.10 -15.85
C LEU A 5 -7.75 -0.76 -14.90
N GLN A 6 -7.99 0.12 -13.96
CA GLN A 6 -7.03 0.44 -12.92
C GLN A 6 -6.95 -0.72 -11.92
N ILE A 7 -5.85 -1.48 -11.90
CA ILE A 7 -5.73 -2.66 -11.02
C ILE A 7 -5.42 -2.28 -9.55
N TYR A 8 -4.89 -1.08 -9.32
CA TYR A 8 -4.54 -0.61 -7.99
C TYR A 8 -5.59 0.34 -7.44
N LYS A 9 -6.00 0.14 -6.18
CA LYS A 9 -6.75 1.15 -5.43
C LYS A 9 -5.78 2.22 -4.96
N LEU A 10 -5.41 3.07 -5.89
CA LEU A 10 -4.54 4.22 -5.68
C LEU A 10 -5.28 5.45 -6.18
N SER A 11 -4.91 6.60 -5.62
CA SER A 11 -5.45 7.91 -5.94
C SER A 11 -5.66 8.11 -7.44
N ASN A 12 -6.72 8.84 -7.79
CA ASN A 12 -7.03 9.22 -9.18
C ASN A 12 -5.85 9.92 -9.88
N PHE A 13 -4.93 10.51 -9.10
CA PHE A 13 -3.69 11.07 -9.59
C PHE A 13 -2.82 10.04 -10.34
N MET A 14 -2.71 8.81 -9.82
CA MET A 14 -1.93 7.76 -10.49
C MET A 14 -2.57 7.35 -11.82
N LEU A 15 -3.89 7.19 -11.84
CA LEU A 15 -4.64 6.89 -13.06
C LEU A 15 -4.44 7.99 -14.10
N CYS A 16 -4.59 9.26 -13.69
CA CYS A 16 -4.41 10.41 -14.57
C CYS A 16 -2.97 10.47 -15.12
N CYS A 17 -1.95 10.19 -14.31
CA CYS A 17 -0.57 10.15 -14.77
C CYS A 17 -0.35 9.06 -15.84
N VAL A 18 -0.85 7.84 -15.61
CA VAL A 18 -0.72 6.73 -16.58
C VAL A 18 -1.49 7.06 -17.87
N MET A 19 -2.70 7.60 -17.74
CA MET A 19 -3.53 8.02 -18.88
C MET A 19 -2.83 9.09 -19.71
N ASN A 20 -2.34 10.14 -19.05
CA ASN A 20 -1.64 11.25 -19.71
C ASN A 20 -0.35 10.78 -20.39
N TRP A 21 0.38 9.84 -19.78
CA TRP A 21 1.56 9.24 -20.40
C TRP A 21 1.19 8.42 -21.65
N LEU A 22 0.22 7.51 -21.55
CA LEU A 22 -0.26 6.70 -22.67
C LEU A 22 -0.79 7.55 -23.83
N CYS A 23 -1.56 8.61 -23.53
CA CYS A 23 -2.15 9.48 -24.55
C CYS A 23 -1.16 10.51 -25.12
N ARG A 24 -0.07 10.85 -24.43
CA ARG A 24 0.94 11.78 -24.98
C ARG A 24 1.99 11.10 -25.84
N GLU A 25 2.33 9.84 -25.57
CA GLU A 25 3.42 9.17 -26.28
C GLU A 25 2.98 8.45 -27.56
N ASP A 26 1.69 8.12 -27.73
CA ASP A 26 1.22 7.32 -28.87
C ASP A 26 -0.05 7.90 -29.54
N GLU A 27 0.12 8.54 -30.70
CA GLU A 27 -0.97 9.08 -31.53
C GLU A 27 -1.98 8.00 -31.98
N TYR A 28 -1.58 6.72 -32.04
CA TYR A 28 -2.48 5.63 -32.39
C TYR A 28 -3.45 5.33 -31.24
N LEU A 29 -2.97 5.35 -29.99
CA LEU A 29 -3.81 5.11 -28.80
C LEU A 29 -4.81 6.24 -28.57
N VAL A 30 -4.43 7.48 -28.88
CA VAL A 30 -5.33 8.65 -28.79
C VAL A 30 -6.56 8.51 -29.69
N ASN A 31 -6.40 7.92 -30.87
CA ASN A 31 -7.48 7.78 -31.85
C ASN A 31 -8.30 6.50 -31.70
N MET A 32 -7.96 5.63 -30.74
CA MET A 32 -8.71 4.41 -30.47
C MET A 32 -9.83 4.67 -29.46
N GLU A 33 -11.03 4.18 -29.78
CA GLU A 33 -12.15 4.15 -28.83
C GLU A 33 -11.76 3.36 -27.57
N HIS A 34 -11.97 3.99 -26.42
CA HIS A 34 -11.68 3.41 -25.12
C HIS A 34 -12.74 3.79 -24.08
N THR A 35 -12.73 3.06 -22.97
CA THR A 35 -13.44 3.40 -21.74
C THR A 35 -12.54 3.11 -20.55
N VAL A 36 -12.80 3.78 -19.44
CA VAL A 36 -12.01 3.68 -18.22
C VAL A 36 -12.91 3.26 -17.08
N LEU A 37 -12.51 2.24 -16.34
CA LEU A 37 -13.13 1.89 -15.07
C LEU A 37 -12.33 2.56 -13.96
N PRO A 38 -12.81 3.70 -13.41
CA PRO A 38 -12.05 4.48 -12.45
C PRO A 38 -11.94 3.76 -11.10
N SER A 39 -12.97 3.04 -10.69
CA SER A 39 -12.99 2.32 -9.43
C SER A 39 -13.88 1.09 -9.48
N TRP A 40 -13.58 0.11 -8.61
CA TRP A 40 -14.24 -1.20 -8.55
C TRP A 40 -14.29 -1.76 -7.12
N TYR A 41 -14.00 -0.93 -6.12
CA TYR A 41 -13.90 -1.36 -4.72
C TYR A 41 -15.21 -1.89 -4.13
N GLN A 42 -16.35 -1.43 -4.65
CA GLN A 42 -17.69 -1.82 -4.21
C GLN A 42 -18.17 -3.15 -4.82
N ARG A 43 -17.40 -3.73 -5.75
CA ARG A 43 -17.86 -4.93 -6.44
C ARG A 43 -17.90 -6.13 -5.49
N GLU A 44 -18.98 -6.89 -5.58
CA GLU A 44 -19.30 -7.97 -4.65
C GLU A 44 -18.22 -9.08 -4.66
N GLY A 45 -17.66 -9.40 -5.83
CA GLY A 45 -16.64 -10.45 -5.94
C GLY A 45 -15.32 -10.05 -5.27
N TYR A 46 -14.93 -8.78 -5.36
CA TYR A 46 -13.82 -8.24 -4.58
C TYR A 46 -14.08 -8.30 -3.07
N ILE A 47 -15.24 -7.79 -2.61
CA ILE A 47 -15.58 -7.75 -1.17
C ILE A 47 -15.57 -9.17 -0.59
N LYS A 48 -16.15 -10.13 -1.31
CA LYS A 48 -16.15 -11.54 -0.91
C LYS A 48 -14.75 -12.14 -0.92
N ALA A 49 -13.93 -11.84 -1.91
CA ALA A 49 -12.56 -12.34 -1.99
C ALA A 49 -11.74 -11.87 -0.78
N MET A 50 -11.78 -10.57 -0.47
CA MET A 50 -11.11 -10.02 0.71
C MET A 50 -11.64 -10.63 2.00
N SER A 51 -12.97 -10.72 2.14
CA SER A 51 -13.60 -11.30 3.34
C SER A 51 -13.22 -12.78 3.52
N ASN A 52 -13.09 -13.55 2.45
CA ASN A 52 -12.61 -14.93 2.49
C ASN A 52 -11.18 -15.03 3.02
N LEU A 53 -10.29 -14.17 2.53
CA LEU A 53 -8.90 -14.13 2.98
C LEU A 53 -8.79 -13.72 4.45
N ILE A 54 -9.53 -12.68 4.86
CA ILE A 54 -9.58 -12.24 6.27
C ILE A 54 -10.10 -13.36 7.17
N GLU A 55 -11.22 -13.98 6.81
CA GLU A 55 -11.80 -15.09 7.57
C GLU A 55 -10.83 -16.28 7.70
N LYS A 56 -10.12 -16.60 6.61
CA LYS A 56 -9.12 -17.68 6.59
C LYS A 56 -7.98 -17.37 7.56
N GLU A 57 -7.43 -16.17 7.52
CA GLU A 57 -6.31 -15.80 8.40
C GLU A 57 -6.74 -15.64 9.85
N LEU A 58 -7.95 -15.14 10.13
CA LEU A 58 -8.48 -15.09 11.50
C LEU A 58 -8.53 -16.47 12.17
N LYS A 59 -8.81 -17.54 11.40
CA LYS A 59 -8.84 -18.93 11.91
C LYS A 59 -7.47 -19.46 12.31
N SER A 60 -6.38 -18.81 11.90
CA SER A 60 -5.02 -19.19 12.31
C SER A 60 -4.69 -18.76 13.76
N PHE A 61 -5.47 -17.83 14.32
CA PHE A 61 -5.29 -17.36 15.70
C PHE A 61 -5.99 -18.27 16.71
N ASP A 62 -5.41 -18.38 17.91
CA ASP A 62 -5.96 -19.18 19.02
C ASP A 62 -7.33 -18.66 19.48
N CYS A 63 -7.49 -17.33 19.54
CA CYS A 63 -8.72 -16.64 19.90
C CYS A 63 -9.17 -15.68 18.78
N PRO A 64 -9.78 -16.18 17.69
CA PRO A 64 -10.11 -15.35 16.52
C PRO A 64 -10.99 -14.14 16.84
N LYS A 65 -11.86 -14.23 17.86
CA LYS A 65 -12.79 -13.15 18.25
C LYS A 65 -12.13 -11.96 18.96
N GLU A 66 -10.94 -12.15 19.51
CA GLU A 66 -10.20 -11.11 20.23
C GLU A 66 -9.19 -10.38 19.33
N VAL A 67 -9.01 -10.85 18.10
CA VAL A 67 -8.10 -10.25 17.12
C VAL A 67 -8.69 -8.92 16.65
N MET A 68 -7.87 -7.87 16.64
CA MET A 68 -8.23 -6.61 16.00
C MET A 68 -7.79 -6.67 14.52
N ILE A 69 -8.72 -6.36 13.62
CA ILE A 69 -8.45 -6.24 12.18
C ILE A 69 -7.87 -4.85 11.93
N PHE A 70 -6.71 -4.79 11.29
CA PHE A 70 -5.97 -3.57 11.04
C PHE A 70 -5.80 -3.36 9.55
N PHE A 71 -6.64 -2.53 8.95
CA PHE A 71 -6.54 -2.18 7.53
C PHE A 71 -5.40 -1.19 7.33
N SER A 72 -4.45 -1.55 6.46
CA SER A 72 -3.35 -0.68 6.06
C SER A 72 -3.50 -0.32 4.59
N ALA A 73 -3.70 0.96 4.32
CA ALA A 73 -3.79 1.53 2.98
C ALA A 73 -2.55 2.38 2.69
N HIS A 74 -2.12 2.49 1.44
CA HIS A 74 -1.05 3.41 1.09
C HIS A 74 -1.48 4.85 1.41
N GLY A 75 -0.67 5.59 2.16
CA GLY A 75 -0.89 7.01 2.36
C GLY A 75 -0.81 7.80 1.06
N VAL A 76 -1.50 8.93 1.03
CA VAL A 76 -1.35 9.96 0.00
C VAL A 76 -1.12 11.31 0.68
N PRO A 77 -0.46 12.27 0.01
CA PRO A 77 -0.37 13.64 0.50
C PRO A 77 -1.77 14.21 0.81
N LEU A 78 -1.93 14.87 1.94
CA LEU A 78 -3.22 15.40 2.39
C LEU A 78 -3.82 16.39 1.37
N ALA A 79 -2.96 17.18 0.72
CA ALA A 79 -3.35 18.12 -0.32
C ALA A 79 -4.07 17.46 -1.50
N TYR A 80 -3.79 16.19 -1.82
CA TYR A 80 -4.50 15.50 -2.90
C TYR A 80 -5.97 15.28 -2.56
N VAL A 81 -6.26 14.98 -1.30
CA VAL A 81 -7.63 14.77 -0.82
C VAL A 81 -8.34 16.11 -0.58
N GLU A 82 -7.70 17.05 0.13
CA GLU A 82 -8.34 18.29 0.55
C GLU A 82 -8.37 19.39 -0.53
N GLU A 83 -7.28 19.58 -1.27
CA GLU A 83 -7.20 20.65 -2.27
C GLU A 83 -7.61 20.18 -3.66
N ALA A 84 -7.20 18.98 -4.05
CA ALA A 84 -7.48 18.41 -5.38
C ALA A 84 -8.78 17.58 -5.43
N GLY A 85 -9.39 17.29 -4.26
CA GLY A 85 -10.68 16.59 -4.19
C GLY A 85 -10.61 15.10 -4.55
N ASP A 86 -9.46 14.46 -4.32
CA ASP A 86 -9.29 13.04 -4.63
C ASP A 86 -10.23 12.16 -3.75
N PRO A 87 -11.08 11.30 -4.34
CA PRO A 87 -12.03 10.49 -3.60
C PRO A 87 -11.35 9.35 -2.82
N TYR A 88 -10.04 9.13 -2.98
CA TYR A 88 -9.30 8.00 -2.39
C TYR A 88 -9.63 7.74 -0.92
N LYS A 89 -9.67 8.77 -0.07
CA LYS A 89 -9.98 8.61 1.36
C LYS A 89 -11.37 8.00 1.55
N ALA A 90 -12.37 8.57 0.88
CA ALA A 90 -13.76 8.13 0.98
C ALA A 90 -13.93 6.71 0.41
N GLU A 91 -13.28 6.40 -0.71
CA GLU A 91 -13.31 5.05 -1.29
C GLU A 91 -12.65 4.02 -0.37
N MET A 92 -11.57 4.37 0.34
CA MET A 92 -10.93 3.44 1.29
C MET A 92 -11.81 3.21 2.52
N GLU A 93 -12.40 4.28 3.08
CA GLU A 93 -13.31 4.20 4.22
C GLU A 93 -14.54 3.34 3.87
N GLU A 94 -15.20 3.63 2.75
CA GLU A 94 -16.36 2.86 2.29
C GLU A 94 -15.99 1.41 1.94
N CYS A 95 -14.82 1.17 1.34
CA CYS A 95 -14.35 -0.18 1.07
C CYS A 95 -14.17 -1.00 2.36
N VAL A 96 -13.66 -0.38 3.42
CA VAL A 96 -13.51 -1.05 4.72
C VAL A 96 -14.89 -1.36 5.30
N ASP A 97 -15.82 -0.39 5.25
CA ASP A 97 -17.19 -0.59 5.74
C ASP A 97 -17.87 -1.76 5.03
N LEU A 98 -17.81 -1.82 3.69
CA LEU A 98 -18.41 -2.91 2.90
C LEU A 98 -17.81 -4.28 3.21
N ILE A 99 -16.50 -4.36 3.46
CA ILE A 99 -15.85 -5.61 3.87
C ILE A 99 -16.30 -6.00 5.28
N MET A 100 -16.38 -5.05 6.20
CA MET A 100 -16.82 -5.33 7.56
C MET A 100 -18.29 -5.75 7.60
N GLU A 101 -19.16 -5.13 6.80
CA GLU A 101 -20.56 -5.56 6.63
C GLU A 101 -20.66 -7.01 6.14
N GLU A 102 -19.88 -7.37 5.11
CA GLU A 102 -19.83 -8.76 4.62
C GLU A 102 -19.34 -9.73 5.71
N LEU A 103 -18.31 -9.36 6.49
CA LEU A 103 -17.82 -10.15 7.62
C LEU A 103 -18.88 -10.30 8.73
N GLU A 104 -19.67 -9.26 9.00
CA GLU A 104 -20.78 -9.30 9.96
C GLU A 104 -21.85 -10.31 9.54
N THR A 105 -22.18 -10.40 8.23
CA THR A 105 -23.11 -11.43 7.73
C THR A 105 -22.62 -12.86 8.02
N ARG A 106 -21.30 -13.03 8.12
CA ARG A 106 -20.61 -14.28 8.47
C ARG A 106 -20.40 -14.47 9.97
N LYS A 107 -20.96 -13.59 10.80
CA LYS A 107 -20.86 -13.57 12.27
C LYS A 107 -19.43 -13.30 12.79
N ILE A 108 -18.65 -12.55 12.01
CA ILE A 108 -17.32 -12.08 12.38
C ILE A 108 -17.47 -10.60 12.77
N THR A 109 -17.43 -10.32 14.06
CA THR A 109 -17.70 -8.99 14.64
C THR A 109 -16.46 -8.44 15.36
N ASN A 110 -15.31 -8.62 14.74
CA ASN A 110 -14.02 -8.18 15.27
C ASN A 110 -13.93 -6.66 15.26
N ALA A 111 -13.27 -6.09 16.27
CA ALA A 111 -12.93 -4.67 16.23
C ALA A 111 -11.97 -4.40 15.07
N TYR A 112 -12.12 -3.26 14.41
CA TYR A 112 -11.25 -2.89 13.29
C TYR A 112 -10.80 -1.42 13.36
N THR A 113 -9.75 -1.11 12.61
CA THR A 113 -9.31 0.26 12.36
C THR A 113 -8.63 0.36 11.00
N LEU A 114 -8.58 1.57 10.44
CA LEU A 114 -7.92 1.91 9.18
C LEU A 114 -6.79 2.90 9.44
N ALA A 115 -5.61 2.63 8.90
CA ALA A 115 -4.47 3.53 8.93
C ALA A 115 -3.73 3.56 7.59
N TYR A 116 -2.89 4.57 7.42
CA TYR A 116 -2.19 4.89 6.19
C TYR A 116 -0.67 4.73 6.36
N GLN A 117 -0.05 3.94 5.47
CA GLN A 117 1.37 3.58 5.49
C GLN A 117 2.21 4.33 4.43
N SER A 118 3.52 4.05 4.40
CA SER A 118 4.43 4.45 3.31
C SER A 118 4.49 5.96 3.03
N ARG A 119 4.56 6.79 4.09
CA ARG A 119 4.73 8.24 3.98
C ARG A 119 6.17 8.62 3.64
N VAL A 120 6.36 9.57 2.73
CA VAL A 120 7.69 10.07 2.34
C VAL A 120 7.77 11.60 2.29
N GLY A 121 8.93 12.14 2.67
CA GLY A 121 9.21 13.56 2.61
C GLY A 121 8.51 14.39 3.70
N PRO A 122 8.70 15.73 3.66
CA PRO A 122 8.29 16.63 4.74
C PRO A 122 6.84 17.11 4.66
N VAL A 123 6.09 16.69 3.62
CA VAL A 123 4.70 17.13 3.41
C VAL A 123 3.74 16.45 4.38
N GLU A 124 2.56 17.01 4.59
CA GLU A 124 1.53 16.34 5.40
C GLU A 124 0.84 15.23 4.60
N TRP A 125 0.74 14.05 5.22
CA TRP A 125 0.10 12.86 4.66
C TRP A 125 -1.19 12.55 5.40
N LEU A 126 -2.07 11.82 4.71
CA LEU A 126 -3.32 11.32 5.26
C LEU A 126 -3.12 10.52 6.56
N LYS A 127 -3.98 10.78 7.54
CA LYS A 127 -3.93 10.21 8.90
C LYS A 127 -5.15 9.30 9.13
N PRO A 128 -5.06 8.32 10.05
CA PRO A 128 -3.96 8.08 10.99
C PRO A 128 -2.79 7.30 10.37
N TYR A 129 -1.57 7.46 10.91
CA TYR A 129 -0.38 6.75 10.40
C TYR A 129 -0.27 5.35 10.97
N THR A 130 0.12 4.38 10.12
CA THR A 130 0.20 2.97 10.50
C THR A 130 1.16 2.72 11.66
N ASP A 131 2.36 3.29 11.60
CA ASP A 131 3.38 3.21 12.66
C ASP A 131 2.86 3.76 14.01
N VAL A 132 2.18 4.91 13.99
CA VAL A 132 1.62 5.53 15.19
C VAL A 132 0.48 4.69 15.77
N MET A 133 -0.41 4.15 14.91
CA MET A 133 -1.52 3.32 15.38
C MET A 133 -1.08 2.02 16.01
N ILE A 134 -0.10 1.34 15.44
CA ILE A 134 0.40 0.09 16.02
C ILE A 134 0.88 0.32 17.46
N VAL A 135 1.63 1.40 17.70
CA VAL A 135 2.10 1.78 19.04
C VAL A 135 0.94 2.12 19.98
N GLU A 136 -0.04 2.88 19.52
CA GLU A 136 -1.20 3.23 20.33
C GLU A 136 -2.06 2.03 20.69
N LEU A 137 -2.28 1.10 19.76
CA LEU A 137 -3.05 -0.11 19.98
C LEU A 137 -2.36 -1.03 20.99
N GLY A 138 -1.04 -1.19 20.88
CA GLY A 138 -0.24 -1.91 21.87
C GLY A 138 -0.37 -1.30 23.27
N LYS A 139 -0.28 0.04 23.39
CA LYS A 139 -0.50 0.77 24.66
C LYS A 139 -1.93 0.64 25.20
N LYS A 140 -2.93 0.51 24.34
CA LYS A 140 -4.34 0.27 24.70
C LYS A 140 -4.59 -1.19 25.13
N GLY A 141 -3.58 -2.07 25.03
CA GLY A 141 -3.65 -3.45 25.48
C GLY A 141 -4.13 -4.44 24.43
N VAL A 142 -4.14 -4.06 23.14
CA VAL A 142 -4.44 -4.99 22.05
C VAL A 142 -3.34 -6.05 21.97
N LYS A 143 -3.72 -7.32 22.04
CA LYS A 143 -2.78 -8.45 22.08
C LYS A 143 -2.60 -9.15 20.74
N SER A 144 -3.60 -9.09 19.88
CA SER A 144 -3.61 -9.78 18.59
C SER A 144 -4.03 -8.81 17.49
N LEU A 145 -3.19 -8.65 16.47
CA LEU A 145 -3.44 -7.78 15.33
C LEU A 145 -3.37 -8.59 14.03
N LEU A 146 -4.36 -8.42 13.16
CA LEU A 146 -4.37 -8.96 11.80
C LEU A 146 -4.29 -7.80 10.80
N ALA A 147 -3.13 -7.61 10.19
CA ALA A 147 -2.90 -6.58 9.18
C ALA A 147 -3.53 -6.98 7.83
N VAL A 148 -4.27 -6.05 7.20
CA VAL A 148 -4.94 -6.24 5.91
C VAL A 148 -4.43 -5.18 4.93
N PRO A 149 -3.56 -5.53 3.96
CA PRO A 149 -3.13 -4.60 2.92
C PRO A 149 -4.29 -4.34 1.94
N ILE A 150 -5.02 -3.25 2.11
CA ILE A 150 -6.30 -3.02 1.40
C ILE A 150 -6.16 -2.26 0.07
N SER A 151 -5.09 -1.48 -0.09
CA SER A 151 -4.85 -0.66 -1.29
C SER A 151 -4.18 -1.43 -2.44
N PHE A 152 -3.77 -2.68 -2.20
CA PHE A 152 -2.95 -3.44 -3.14
C PHE A 152 -3.52 -4.83 -3.43
N VAL A 153 -3.40 -5.26 -4.67
CA VAL A 153 -3.88 -6.58 -5.12
C VAL A 153 -2.74 -7.58 -5.34
N SER A 154 -1.49 -7.18 -5.16
CA SER A 154 -0.32 -8.04 -5.37
C SER A 154 0.72 -7.79 -4.28
N GLU A 155 1.59 -8.77 -4.07
CA GLU A 155 2.70 -8.65 -3.14
C GLU A 155 3.81 -7.78 -3.72
N HIS A 156 4.40 -6.93 -2.88
CA HIS A 156 5.42 -5.93 -3.25
C HIS A 156 6.17 -5.48 -1.98
N ILE A 157 7.09 -4.52 -2.09
CA ILE A 157 7.98 -4.17 -0.97
C ILE A 157 7.20 -3.62 0.24
N GLU A 158 6.12 -2.89 -0.02
CA GLU A 158 5.22 -2.30 0.97
C GLU A 158 4.38 -3.36 1.73
N THR A 159 4.29 -4.60 1.23
CA THR A 159 3.66 -5.71 1.96
C THR A 159 4.69 -6.63 2.59
N LEU A 160 5.72 -7.02 1.84
CA LEU A 160 6.70 -8.02 2.25
C LEU A 160 7.77 -7.48 3.20
N GLU A 161 8.11 -6.20 3.12
CA GLU A 161 9.10 -5.58 4.01
C GLU A 161 8.39 -4.73 5.06
N GLU A 162 7.60 -3.73 4.66
CA GLU A 162 6.97 -2.82 5.63
C GLU A 162 6.01 -3.56 6.57
N ILE A 163 5.09 -4.38 6.07
CA ILE A 163 4.10 -5.05 6.93
C ILE A 163 4.69 -6.28 7.63
N ASP A 164 5.38 -7.15 6.89
CA ASP A 164 5.86 -8.43 7.41
C ASP A 164 7.12 -8.32 8.28
N VAL A 165 7.93 -7.25 8.12
CA VAL A 165 9.14 -7.01 8.90
C VAL A 165 8.95 -5.80 9.81
N GLU A 166 8.88 -4.58 9.26
CA GLU A 166 8.96 -3.35 10.06
C GLU A 166 7.78 -3.19 11.04
N TYR A 167 6.53 -3.29 10.54
CA TYR A 167 5.34 -3.13 11.37
C TYR A 167 5.11 -4.32 12.30
N LYS A 168 5.53 -5.52 11.90
CA LYS A 168 5.53 -6.68 12.78
C LYS A 168 6.47 -6.48 13.96
N GLU A 169 7.71 -6.05 13.71
CA GLU A 169 8.67 -5.74 14.78
C GLU A 169 8.12 -4.65 15.71
N LEU A 170 7.62 -3.54 15.12
CA LEU A 170 7.01 -2.45 15.87
C LEU A 170 5.82 -2.91 16.74
N ALA A 171 4.99 -3.81 16.22
CA ALA A 171 3.85 -4.37 16.95
C ALA A 171 4.30 -5.17 18.16
N LEU A 172 5.29 -6.05 17.98
CA LEU A 172 5.85 -6.86 19.05
C LEU A 172 6.49 -5.99 20.14
N GLU A 173 7.25 -4.96 19.76
CA GLU A 173 7.83 -3.99 20.69
C GLU A 173 6.77 -3.16 21.44
N SER A 174 5.63 -2.92 20.81
CA SER A 174 4.52 -2.14 21.37
C SER A 174 3.62 -2.96 22.30
N GLY A 175 3.85 -4.26 22.46
CA GLY A 175 3.11 -5.14 23.37
C GLY A 175 2.00 -5.98 22.72
N ILE A 176 1.92 -6.00 21.38
CA ILE A 176 1.12 -6.97 20.63
C ILE A 176 1.88 -8.31 20.63
N GLU A 177 1.21 -9.40 20.94
CA GLU A 177 1.83 -10.72 21.11
C GLU A 177 1.63 -11.61 19.88
N LYS A 178 0.53 -11.42 19.16
CA LYS A 178 0.18 -12.18 17.97
C LYS A 178 0.00 -11.24 16.79
N TRP A 179 0.79 -11.46 15.76
CA TRP A 179 0.72 -10.73 14.50
C TRP A 179 0.37 -11.69 13.36
N GLY A 180 -0.58 -11.31 12.53
CA GLY A 180 -0.89 -11.97 11.27
C GLY A 180 -1.04 -10.94 10.18
N ARG A 181 -0.87 -11.37 8.93
CA ARG A 181 -1.10 -10.56 7.74
C ARG A 181 -1.97 -11.34 6.77
N VAL A 182 -2.97 -10.66 6.22
CA VAL A 182 -3.74 -11.18 5.09
C VAL A 182 -2.89 -11.10 3.82
N PRO A 183 -2.75 -12.20 3.06
CA PRO A 183 -2.03 -12.14 1.79
C PRO A 183 -2.69 -11.13 0.85
N ALA A 184 -1.89 -10.53 -0.03
CA ALA A 184 -2.45 -9.71 -1.09
C ALA A 184 -3.42 -10.54 -1.95
N LEU A 185 -4.43 -9.87 -2.52
CA LEU A 185 -5.55 -10.52 -3.20
C LEU A 185 -5.13 -11.50 -4.30
N GLY A 186 -4.05 -11.18 -5.02
CA GLY A 186 -3.44 -12.02 -6.04
C GLY A 186 -4.46 -12.46 -7.09
N CYS A 187 -4.56 -13.77 -7.27
CA CYS A 187 -5.44 -14.41 -8.26
C CYS A 187 -6.63 -15.12 -7.61
N GLU A 188 -7.17 -14.60 -6.51
CA GLU A 188 -8.38 -15.16 -5.89
C GLU A 188 -9.50 -15.34 -6.95
N PRO A 189 -10.07 -16.55 -7.12
CA PRO A 189 -10.96 -16.84 -8.24
C PRO A 189 -12.18 -15.92 -8.32
N SER A 190 -12.77 -15.54 -7.18
CA SER A 190 -13.90 -14.61 -7.15
C SER A 190 -13.52 -13.20 -7.56
N PHE A 191 -12.29 -12.77 -7.26
CA PHE A 191 -11.77 -11.48 -7.71
C PHE A 191 -11.53 -11.47 -9.23
N ILE A 192 -10.86 -12.49 -9.76
CA ILE A 192 -10.57 -12.58 -11.19
C ILE A 192 -11.85 -12.67 -12.02
N SER A 193 -12.84 -13.44 -11.57
CA SER A 193 -14.17 -13.49 -12.21
C SER A 193 -14.83 -12.12 -12.23
N ASP A 194 -14.80 -11.41 -11.10
CA ASP A 194 -15.45 -10.12 -10.95
C ASP A 194 -14.77 -9.00 -11.77
N LEU A 195 -13.44 -9.06 -11.93
CA LEU A 195 -12.72 -8.20 -12.87
C LEU A 195 -13.12 -8.50 -14.33
N ALA A 196 -13.29 -9.77 -14.69
CA ALA A 196 -13.74 -10.14 -16.03
C ALA A 196 -15.16 -9.63 -16.29
N ASP A 197 -16.06 -9.76 -15.31
CA ASP A 197 -17.41 -9.22 -15.37
C ASP A 197 -17.40 -7.68 -15.50
N ALA A 198 -16.56 -6.98 -14.74
CA ALA A 198 -16.38 -5.52 -14.85
C ALA A 198 -15.98 -5.09 -16.28
N VAL A 199 -15.04 -5.82 -16.88
CA VAL A 199 -14.60 -5.55 -18.26
C VAL A 199 -15.75 -5.80 -19.24
N ILE A 200 -16.47 -6.92 -19.12
CA ILE A 200 -17.60 -7.25 -20.00
C ILE A 200 -18.72 -6.22 -19.88
N GLU A 201 -19.07 -5.82 -18.66
CA GLU A 201 -20.07 -4.79 -18.35
C GLU A 201 -19.69 -3.43 -18.95
N SER A 202 -18.39 -3.15 -19.10
CA SER A 202 -17.90 -1.89 -19.65
C SER A 202 -17.92 -1.82 -21.19
N LEU A 203 -18.00 -2.96 -21.89
CA LEU A 203 -17.96 -3.03 -23.36
C LEU A 203 -19.00 -2.14 -24.07
N PRO A 204 -20.27 -2.04 -23.62
CA PRO A 204 -21.26 -1.19 -24.28
C PRO A 204 -20.95 0.31 -24.22
N TYR A 205 -20.05 0.73 -23.31
CA TYR A 205 -19.69 2.13 -23.10
C TYR A 205 -18.46 2.55 -23.91
N VAL A 206 -17.77 1.60 -24.55
CA VAL A 206 -16.66 1.93 -25.45
C VAL A 206 -17.23 2.67 -26.67
N GLY A 207 -16.80 3.91 -26.87
CA GLY A 207 -17.28 4.79 -27.95
C GLY A 207 -18.59 5.53 -27.66
N ALA A 208 -19.25 5.30 -26.51
CA ALA A 208 -20.50 5.96 -26.15
C ALA A 208 -20.36 7.46 -25.79
N MET A 209 -19.12 7.97 -25.69
CA MET A 209 -18.86 9.41 -25.62
C MET A 209 -19.23 10.18 -26.90
N ALA A 210 -19.69 9.49 -27.96
CA ALA A 210 -20.28 10.15 -29.12
C ALA A 210 -21.77 10.50 -28.96
N VAL A 211 -22.54 9.91 -28.02
CA VAL A 211 -23.98 10.23 -27.87
C VAL A 211 -24.45 10.14 -26.42
N SER A 212 -24.60 11.32 -25.82
CA SER A 212 -25.32 11.59 -24.56
C SER A 212 -26.63 10.81 -24.42
N ASN A 213 -26.92 10.24 -23.24
CA ASN A 213 -28.31 10.03 -22.83
C ASN A 213 -28.54 9.96 -21.31
N VAL A 214 -29.49 10.79 -20.88
CA VAL A 214 -29.83 11.23 -19.52
C VAL A 214 -30.78 10.28 -18.77
N ASN A 215 -31.00 9.04 -19.21
CA ASN A 215 -32.13 8.23 -18.72
C ASN A 215 -31.80 6.76 -18.33
N ALA A 216 -30.63 6.49 -17.73
CA ALA A 216 -30.37 5.20 -17.08
C ALA A 216 -30.47 5.33 -15.55
N ARG A 217 -31.59 4.86 -14.98
CA ARG A 217 -31.75 4.71 -13.54
C ARG A 217 -30.85 3.57 -13.04
N GLN A 218 -30.05 3.87 -12.03
CA GLN A 218 -29.06 3.04 -11.32
C GLN A 218 -27.82 2.64 -12.15
N SER A 219 -26.78 3.45 -12.04
CA SER A 219 -25.44 3.21 -12.60
C SER A 219 -24.53 2.75 -11.45
N LEU A 220 -23.91 1.57 -11.57
CA LEU A 220 -22.99 1.03 -10.57
C LEU A 220 -21.57 1.61 -10.63
N VAL A 221 -21.29 2.56 -11.51
CA VAL A 221 -20.12 3.46 -11.46
C VAL A 221 -20.53 4.73 -12.22
N PRO A 222 -20.38 5.95 -11.68
CA PRO A 222 -20.68 7.17 -12.44
C PRO A 222 -19.85 7.22 -13.72
N LEU A 223 -20.53 7.28 -14.87
CA LEU A 223 -19.95 7.52 -16.18
C LEU A 223 -19.57 9.01 -16.31
N GLY A 224 -18.31 9.28 -16.66
CA GLY A 224 -17.86 10.62 -17.08
C GLY A 224 -16.51 11.09 -16.53
N SER A 225 -15.81 10.31 -15.71
CA SER A 225 -14.75 10.89 -14.89
C SER A 225 -13.43 11.16 -15.59
N VAL A 226 -13.12 10.71 -16.81
CA VAL A 226 -11.76 10.99 -17.36
C VAL A 226 -11.63 12.44 -17.78
N GLU A 227 -12.55 12.95 -18.59
CA GLU A 227 -12.55 14.37 -18.98
C GLU A 227 -12.97 15.28 -17.84
N GLU A 228 -13.78 14.81 -16.90
CA GLU A 228 -14.18 15.59 -15.71
C GLU A 228 -13.09 15.59 -14.63
N LEU A 229 -12.33 14.49 -14.44
CA LEU A 229 -11.10 14.45 -13.63
C LEU A 229 -9.99 15.24 -14.30
N LEU A 230 -9.82 15.10 -15.62
CA LEU A 230 -8.87 15.91 -16.41
C LEU A 230 -9.27 17.39 -16.43
N ALA A 231 -10.57 17.73 -16.45
CA ALA A 231 -11.04 19.12 -16.39
C ALA A 231 -10.95 19.69 -14.98
N THR A 232 -11.22 18.89 -13.93
CA THR A 232 -10.95 19.27 -12.54
C THR A 232 -9.45 19.52 -12.36
N TYR A 233 -8.62 18.67 -12.97
CA TYR A 233 -7.16 18.77 -12.99
C TYR A 233 -6.63 19.98 -13.78
N ASP A 234 -7.15 20.23 -15.00
CA ASP A 234 -6.76 21.33 -15.89
C ASP A 234 -7.29 22.70 -15.42
N SER A 235 -8.40 22.73 -14.67
CA SER A 235 -9.07 23.98 -14.25
C SER A 235 -8.19 24.91 -13.41
N GLN A 236 -7.11 24.40 -12.80
CA GLN A 236 -6.24 25.21 -11.93
C GLN A 236 -4.89 25.61 -12.54
N HIS A 237 -4.51 25.19 -13.75
CA HIS A 237 -3.19 25.49 -14.35
C HIS A 237 -2.02 25.28 -13.36
N ARG A 238 -2.14 24.33 -12.43
CA ARG A 238 -1.01 23.93 -11.59
C ARG A 238 -0.26 22.90 -12.41
N GLU A 239 0.98 23.21 -12.78
CA GLU A 239 1.91 22.19 -13.26
C GLU A 239 1.76 20.96 -12.38
N LEU A 240 1.68 19.76 -12.98
CA LEU A 240 1.92 18.51 -12.24
C LEU A 240 3.10 18.81 -11.32
N PRO A 241 3.00 18.69 -9.98
CA PRO A 241 4.22 18.64 -9.20
C PRO A 241 5.07 17.59 -9.89
N SER A 242 6.28 17.99 -10.32
CA SER A 242 7.14 17.12 -11.14
C SER A 242 7.04 15.71 -10.56
N PRO A 243 6.76 14.68 -11.39
CA PRO A 243 6.64 13.31 -10.90
C PRO A 243 7.81 13.13 -9.95
N VAL A 244 7.54 12.83 -8.67
CA VAL A 244 8.58 12.79 -7.63
C VAL A 244 9.70 11.98 -8.24
N ILE A 245 10.74 12.69 -8.68
CA ILE A 245 11.80 12.06 -9.44
C ILE A 245 12.43 11.16 -8.41
N VAL A 246 12.25 9.87 -8.64
CA VAL A 246 13.01 8.74 -8.13
C VAL A 246 14.01 9.19 -7.08
N TRP A 247 13.74 8.85 -5.82
CA TRP A 247 14.77 8.79 -4.77
C TRP A 247 15.67 10.03 -4.67
N GLN A 248 15.29 10.99 -3.82
CA GLN A 248 16.29 11.76 -3.08
C GLN A 248 16.44 11.16 -1.69
N TRP A 249 17.59 10.53 -1.47
CA TRP A 249 18.07 10.01 -0.19
C TRP A 249 17.64 10.85 1.02
N GLY A 250 16.95 10.24 2.00
CA GLY A 250 16.49 10.96 3.19
C GLY A 250 15.92 10.15 4.35
N LEU A 251 16.68 9.13 4.83
CA LEU A 251 16.57 8.37 6.10
C LEU A 251 15.37 7.40 6.24
N THR A 252 15.54 6.08 6.49
CA THR A 252 16.65 5.41 7.18
C THR A 252 17.09 4.05 6.59
N LYS A 253 18.15 4.09 5.76
CA LYS A 253 19.19 3.04 5.62
C LYS A 253 20.56 3.49 6.18
N SER A 254 20.64 4.74 6.65
CA SER A 254 21.87 5.34 7.19
C SER A 254 22.19 4.88 8.61
N ALA A 255 21.21 4.46 9.42
CA ALA A 255 21.50 3.96 10.76
C ALA A 255 22.30 2.63 10.70
N GLU A 256 21.98 1.75 9.75
CA GLU A 256 22.70 0.48 9.58
C GLU A 256 23.99 0.60 8.75
N THR A 257 24.02 1.44 7.71
CA THR A 257 25.26 1.60 6.93
C THR A 257 26.30 2.47 7.63
N TRP A 258 25.89 3.42 8.48
CA TRP A 258 26.86 4.21 9.27
C TRP A 258 27.38 3.39 10.45
N ASN A 259 26.53 2.70 11.21
CA ASN A 259 26.98 1.80 12.27
C ASN A 259 27.78 0.61 11.71
N GLY A 260 27.38 0.05 10.57
CA GLY A 260 28.11 -1.03 9.90
C GLY A 260 29.46 -0.60 9.31
N ARG A 261 29.56 0.60 8.71
CA ARG A 261 30.84 1.14 8.21
C ARG A 261 31.76 1.61 9.34
N VAL A 262 31.21 2.18 10.41
CA VAL A 262 31.96 2.53 11.62
C VAL A 262 32.43 1.26 12.33
N ALA A 263 31.60 0.21 12.42
CA ALA A 263 32.00 -1.10 12.94
C ALA A 263 33.07 -1.77 12.07
N MET A 264 32.94 -1.74 10.74
CA MET A 264 33.96 -2.26 9.83
C MET A 264 35.27 -1.47 9.88
N LEU A 265 35.22 -0.15 10.03
CA LEU A 265 36.41 0.68 10.23
C LEU A 265 37.06 0.41 11.59
N ALA A 266 36.27 0.19 12.65
CA ALA A 266 36.78 -0.19 13.97
C ALA A 266 37.46 -1.57 13.92
N VAL A 267 36.88 -2.55 13.21
CA VAL A 267 37.46 -3.88 12.99
C VAL A 267 38.74 -3.80 12.15
N LEU A 268 38.75 -3.01 11.07
CA LEU A 268 39.94 -2.82 10.23
C LEU A 268 41.07 -2.07 10.97
N LEU A 269 40.74 -1.08 11.80
CA LEU A 269 41.72 -0.40 12.66
C LEU A 269 42.28 -1.32 13.74
N LEU A 270 41.44 -2.15 14.36
CA LEU A 270 41.90 -3.18 15.30
C LEU A 270 42.87 -4.16 14.63
N LEU A 271 42.53 -4.68 13.45
CA LEU A 271 43.40 -5.57 12.68
C LEU A 271 44.69 -4.88 12.21
N PHE A 272 44.63 -3.60 11.84
CA PHE A 272 45.82 -2.84 11.45
C PHE A 272 46.76 -2.59 12.64
N PHE A 273 46.22 -2.24 13.81
CA PHE A 273 47.00 -2.14 15.05
C PHE A 273 47.57 -3.51 15.46
N GLU A 274 46.84 -4.61 15.27
CA GLU A 274 47.33 -5.98 15.50
C GLU A 274 48.58 -6.31 14.66
N VAL A 275 48.59 -5.90 13.39
CA VAL A 275 49.66 -6.23 12.44
C VAL A 275 50.86 -5.27 12.53
N THR A 276 50.64 -4.02 12.93
CA THR A 276 51.69 -2.97 12.91
C THR A 276 52.33 -2.69 14.27
N THR A 277 51.71 -3.14 15.37
CA THR A 277 52.28 -3.00 16.72
C THR A 277 52.83 -4.35 17.19
N PRO A 278 54.14 -4.47 17.51
CA PRO A 278 54.75 -5.75 17.89
C PRO A 278 54.21 -6.38 19.19
N ASP A 279 53.44 -5.62 19.98
CA ASP A 279 52.92 -6.02 21.29
C ASP A 279 51.39 -5.73 21.39
N SER A 280 50.56 -6.43 20.61
CA SER A 280 49.09 -6.31 20.67
C SER A 280 48.49 -7.05 21.90
N VAL A 281 47.28 -6.63 22.30
CA VAL A 281 46.57 -7.10 23.51
C VAL A 281 46.23 -8.60 23.46
N PHE A 282 46.00 -9.17 22.27
CA PHE A 282 45.74 -10.61 22.10
C PHE A 282 47.02 -11.47 22.20
N HIS A 283 48.19 -10.87 21.96
CA HIS A 283 49.48 -11.50 22.22
C HIS A 283 49.79 -11.56 23.72
N GLN A 284 49.33 -10.57 24.51
CA GLN A 284 49.39 -10.58 25.97
C GLN A 284 48.37 -11.51 26.64
N TRP A 285 47.23 -11.78 25.99
CA TRP A 285 46.17 -12.66 26.51
C TRP A 285 46.28 -14.12 26.01
N GLY A 286 47.30 -14.45 25.20
CA GLY A 286 47.67 -15.82 24.85
C GLY A 286 46.78 -16.52 23.82
N ILE A 287 46.05 -15.77 22.98
CA ILE A 287 45.05 -16.35 22.04
C ILE A 287 45.66 -16.67 20.65
N LEU A 288 46.78 -16.04 20.26
CA LEU A 288 47.54 -16.44 19.06
C LEU A 288 48.94 -16.97 19.43
N MET A 289 49.28 -18.17 18.94
CA MET A 289 50.64 -18.69 19.02
C MET A 289 51.53 -18.05 17.95
N SER A 290 52.71 -17.59 18.38
CA SER A 290 53.80 -17.13 17.52
C SER A 290 54.42 -18.29 16.73
N SER A 291 54.28 -18.30 15.40
CA SER A 291 55.04 -19.14 14.46
C SER A 291 54.49 -18.89 13.04
N LEU A 292 55.19 -18.40 12.02
CA LEU A 292 56.58 -18.59 11.60
C LEU A 292 57.09 -17.38 10.79
N ARG A 293 58.41 -17.16 10.93
CA ARG A 293 59.39 -16.41 10.10
C ARG A 293 58.90 -15.56 8.93
#